data_AF-A0A660M0Y0-F1
#
_entry.id   AF-A0A660M0Y0-F1
#
_cell.length_a   1.000
_cell.length_b   1.000
_cell.length_c   1.000
_cell.angle_alpha   90.00
_cell.angle_beta   90.00
_cell.angle_gamma   90.00
#
_symmetry.space_group_name_H-M   'P 1'
#
loop_
_entity.id
_entity.type
_entity.pdbx_description
1 polymer ?
#
loop_
_entity_poly.entity_id
_entity_poly.type
_entity_poly.pdbx_seq_one_letter_code
_entity_poly.pdbx_strand_id
1 'polypeptide(L)'
;MKRASRGFTIIEVMLFLAVTGVLAAGILASVGSTLGLQRYRDAVDGFSSYIQGQYGQTINVRNDIDNHRECAADGTFLAAHSAPPGTSETCVIIGRLVTTANGQTFRSQPIYMSGVTSAFLKSGIGDDAVFTADVAANRRLLIDSGVQPQTYQLDWGVRTQPPATGDNAWAIAIVRSPISGVIHTYTMRRASVVLDQLVVDSNRRDDSVMCIDPSGWLAGQVLGVVIAKDAPGASGVVTRTEGCN
;
A
#
# COMPACT_ATOMS: atom_id res chain seq x y z
N MET A 1 43.69 -41.42 51.37
CA MET A 1 42.65 -41.70 50.35
C MET A 1 42.89 -40.78 49.16
N LYS A 2 43.38 -41.30 48.02
CA LYS A 2 43.52 -40.50 46.79
C LYS A 2 42.45 -40.97 45.80
N ARG A 3 41.44 -40.14 45.53
CA ARG A 3 40.49 -40.34 44.43
C ARG A 3 41.26 -40.20 43.13
N ALA A 4 41.34 -41.26 42.34
CA ALA A 4 41.82 -41.16 40.96
C ALA A 4 40.76 -40.41 40.14
N SER A 5 41.10 -39.24 39.60
CA SER A 5 40.27 -38.57 38.61
C SER A 5 40.29 -39.42 37.33
N ARG A 6 39.19 -40.09 37.02
CA ARG A 6 39.02 -40.75 35.73
C ARG A 6 38.86 -39.66 34.66
N GLY A 7 39.79 -39.60 33.72
CA GLY A 7 39.68 -38.75 32.54
C GLY A 7 38.68 -39.35 31.54
N PHE A 8 38.11 -38.50 30.68
CA PHE A 8 37.24 -38.91 29.59
C PHE A 8 38.04 -39.60 28.48
N THR A 9 37.46 -40.64 27.87
CA THR A 9 38.08 -41.30 26.71
C THR A 9 37.83 -40.48 25.43
N ILE A 10 38.74 -40.58 24.46
CA ILE A 10 38.60 -39.89 23.16
C ILE A 10 37.26 -40.27 22.49
N ILE A 11 36.84 -41.53 22.58
CA ILE A 11 35.57 -42.01 22.01
C ILE A 11 34.37 -41.32 22.67
N GLU A 12 34.37 -41.17 23.99
CA GLU A 12 33.29 -40.51 24.73
C GLU A 12 33.18 -39.02 24.39
N VAL A 13 34.32 -38.33 24.25
CA VAL A 13 34.34 -36.93 23.81
C VAL A 13 33.82 -36.78 22.39
N MET A 14 34.23 -37.67 21.46
CA MET A 14 33.75 -37.65 20.07
C MET A 14 32.26 -37.97 19.97
N LEU A 15 31.75 -38.91 20.75
CA LEU A 15 30.33 -39.24 20.80
C LEU A 15 29.50 -38.06 21.35
N PHE A 16 29.98 -37.42 22.42
CA PHE A 16 29.32 -36.24 22.98
C PHE A 16 29.28 -35.08 21.98
N LEU A 17 30.41 -34.79 21.31
CA LEU A 17 30.46 -33.76 20.26
C LEU A 17 29.56 -34.08 19.06
N ALA A 18 29.48 -35.34 18.65
CA ALA A 18 28.59 -35.76 17.57
C ALA A 18 27.11 -35.56 17.95
N VAL A 19 26.69 -36.00 19.14
CA VAL A 19 25.29 -35.87 19.59
C VAL A 19 24.91 -34.40 19.80
N THR A 20 25.78 -33.62 20.46
CA THR A 20 25.56 -32.18 20.65
C THR A 20 25.53 -31.42 19.33
N GLY A 21 26.38 -31.77 18.36
CA GLY A 21 26.38 -31.19 17.03
C GLY A 21 25.08 -31.47 16.25
N VAL A 22 24.58 -32.71 16.29
CA VAL A 22 23.30 -33.06 15.66
C VAL A 22 22.12 -32.35 16.32
N LEU A 23 22.11 -32.27 17.66
CA LEU A 23 21.07 -31.53 18.39
C LEU A 23 21.10 -30.03 18.05
N ALA A 24 22.28 -29.43 18.02
CA ALA A 24 22.45 -28.03 17.64
C ALA A 24 21.99 -27.77 16.20
N ALA A 25 22.36 -28.64 15.25
CA ALA A 25 21.92 -28.54 13.86
C ALA A 25 20.39 -28.66 13.72
N GLY A 26 19.76 -29.59 14.46
CA GLY A 26 18.31 -29.74 14.49
C GLY A 26 17.59 -28.49 15.00
N ILE A 27 18.09 -27.88 16.08
CA ILE A 27 17.53 -26.63 16.62
C ILE A 27 17.69 -25.49 15.62
N LEU A 28 18.88 -25.30 15.04
CA LEU A 28 19.14 -24.24 14.05
C LEU A 28 18.23 -24.35 12.82
N ALA A 29 18.01 -25.56 12.31
CA ALA A 29 17.09 -25.79 11.20
C ALA A 29 15.64 -25.42 11.57
N SER A 30 15.19 -25.74 12.79
CA SER A 30 13.83 -25.41 13.25
C SER A 30 13.62 -23.91 13.48
N VAL A 31 14.62 -23.20 14.01
CA VAL A 31 14.54 -21.76 14.26
C VAL A 31 14.50 -20.97 12.95
N GLY A 32 15.25 -21.42 11.93
CA GLY A 32 15.29 -20.78 10.62
C GLY A 32 13.92 -20.72 9.94
N SER A 33 13.15 -21.81 9.98
CA SER A 33 11.81 -21.86 9.37
C SER A 33 10.79 -21.03 10.14
N THR A 34 10.82 -21.04 11.48
CA THR A 34 9.92 -20.22 12.30
C THR A 34 10.17 -18.72 12.12
N LEU A 35 11.43 -18.33 12.00
CA LEU A 35 11.80 -16.92 11.80
C LEU A 35 11.34 -16.42 10.43
N GLY A 36 11.49 -17.23 9.37
CA GLY A 36 11.01 -16.86 8.04
C GLY A 36 9.50 -16.64 7.99
N LEU A 37 8.71 -17.50 8.65
CA LEU A 37 7.26 -17.33 8.73
C LEU A 37 6.84 -16.08 9.53
N GLN A 38 7.54 -15.78 10.63
CA GLN A 38 7.30 -14.55 11.40
C GLN A 38 7.59 -13.31 10.56
N ARG A 39 8.76 -13.26 9.92
CA ARG A 39 9.15 -12.17 9.01
C ARG A 39 8.12 -11.98 7.89
N TYR A 40 7.63 -13.08 7.33
CA TYR A 40 6.60 -13.03 6.30
C TYR A 40 5.28 -12.42 6.80
N ARG A 41 4.79 -12.86 7.97
CA ARG A 41 3.59 -12.29 8.59
C ARG A 41 3.76 -10.82 8.93
N ASP A 42 4.90 -10.45 9.50
CA ASP A 42 5.22 -9.06 9.83
C ASP A 42 5.21 -8.17 8.57
N ALA A 43 5.74 -8.65 7.44
CA ALA A 43 5.70 -7.90 6.18
C ALA A 43 4.27 -7.71 5.67
N VAL A 44 3.43 -8.74 5.78
CA VAL A 44 2.03 -8.68 5.34
C VAL A 44 1.22 -7.73 6.23
N ASP A 45 1.38 -7.81 7.55
CA ASP A 45 0.71 -6.95 8.51
C ASP A 45 1.19 -5.49 8.40
N GLY A 46 2.49 -5.30 8.16
CA GLY A 46 3.08 -4.00 7.84
C GLY A 46 2.49 -3.40 6.57
N PHE A 47 2.32 -4.19 5.51
CA PHE A 47 1.69 -3.74 4.28
C PHE A 47 0.21 -3.41 4.46
N SER A 48 -0.53 -4.24 5.19
CA SER A 48 -1.92 -3.96 5.54
C SER A 48 -2.02 -2.63 6.31
N SER A 49 -1.16 -2.44 7.32
CA SER A 49 -1.10 -1.20 8.12
C SER A 49 -0.75 0.02 7.26
N TYR A 50 0.14 -0.14 6.28
CA TYR A 50 0.47 0.93 5.32
C TYR A 50 -0.75 1.36 4.50
N ILE A 51 -1.49 0.41 3.91
CA ILE A 51 -2.70 0.70 3.13
C ILE A 51 -3.79 1.32 4.01
N GLN A 52 -3.98 0.80 5.23
CA GLN A 52 -4.87 1.39 6.25
C GLN A 52 -4.50 2.85 6.56
N GLY A 53 -3.20 3.15 6.66
CA GLY A 53 -2.69 4.50 6.82
C GLY A 53 -3.10 5.44 5.68
N GLN A 54 -3.17 4.94 4.43
CA GLN A 54 -3.62 5.76 3.29
C GLN A 54 -5.11 6.12 3.36
N TYR A 55 -5.95 5.21 3.87
CA TYR A 55 -7.34 5.56 4.21
C TYR A 55 -7.40 6.63 5.30
N GLY A 56 -6.57 6.49 6.34
CA GLY A 56 -6.47 7.48 7.41
C GLY A 56 -6.10 8.88 6.91
N GLN A 57 -5.17 8.97 5.96
CA GLN A 57 -4.77 10.23 5.30
C GLN A 57 -5.83 10.78 4.32
N THR A 58 -6.68 9.93 3.78
CA THR A 58 -7.82 10.35 2.93
C THR A 58 -8.95 10.96 3.75
N ILE A 59 -9.19 10.42 4.95
CA ILE A 59 -10.17 10.97 5.90
C ILE A 59 -9.62 12.25 6.55
N ASN A 60 -8.40 12.19 7.06
CA ASN A 60 -7.72 13.29 7.73
C ASN A 60 -6.72 13.94 6.78
N VAL A 61 -7.28 14.70 5.84
CA VAL A 61 -6.50 15.42 4.84
C VAL A 61 -5.54 16.39 5.52
N ARG A 62 -4.26 16.27 5.19
CA ARG A 62 -3.23 17.25 5.53
C ARG A 62 -2.72 17.86 4.23
N ASN A 63 -2.64 19.18 4.21
CA ASN A 63 -1.93 19.87 3.14
C ASN A 63 -0.45 19.94 3.54
N ASP A 64 0.36 19.06 2.96
CA ASP A 64 1.80 18.95 3.20
C ASP A 64 2.63 19.57 2.07
N ILE A 65 2.00 20.34 1.16
CA ILE A 65 2.72 21.08 0.12
C ILE A 65 3.44 22.29 0.74
N ASP A 66 4.78 22.23 0.72
CA ASP A 66 5.69 23.29 1.18
C ASP A 66 5.61 24.57 0.31
N ASN A 67 5.08 24.46 -0.92
CA ASN A 67 5.14 25.51 -1.94
C ASN A 67 3.80 26.20 -2.26
N HIS A 68 2.77 26.06 -1.40
CA HIS A 68 1.44 26.66 -1.58
C HIS A 68 0.98 26.57 -3.05
N ARG A 69 0.79 25.38 -3.62
CA ARG A 69 0.45 25.27 -5.04
C ARG A 69 -1.06 25.24 -5.27
N GLU A 70 -1.47 25.85 -6.38
CA GLU A 70 -2.87 25.95 -6.81
C GLU A 70 -3.09 25.22 -8.14
N CYS A 71 -4.32 24.77 -8.34
CA CYS A 71 -4.72 24.04 -9.54
C CYS A 71 -5.06 25.09 -10.59
N ALA A 72 -4.29 25.11 -11.67
CA ALA A 72 -4.58 25.95 -12.81
C ALA A 72 -5.77 25.40 -13.62
N ALA A 73 -6.27 26.23 -14.53
CA ALA A 73 -7.32 25.84 -15.46
C ALA A 73 -6.86 24.92 -16.60
N ASP A 74 -5.55 24.78 -16.80
CA ASP A 74 -4.97 24.00 -17.90
C ASP A 74 -4.51 22.57 -17.54
N GLY A 75 -4.35 22.23 -16.27
CA GLY A 75 -3.92 20.89 -15.83
C GLY A 75 -2.71 20.93 -14.94
N THR A 76 -2.20 22.13 -14.71
CA THR A 76 -0.92 22.32 -14.08
C THR A 76 -1.08 22.80 -12.64
N PHE A 77 0.00 22.65 -11.89
CA PHE A 77 0.14 23.26 -10.58
C PHE A 77 0.93 24.56 -10.75
N LEU A 78 0.34 25.67 -10.32
CA LEU A 78 1.00 26.97 -10.28
C LEU A 78 1.38 27.30 -8.83
N ALA A 79 2.42 28.11 -8.65
CA ALA A 79 2.73 28.65 -7.33
C ALA A 79 1.64 29.65 -6.91
N ALA A 80 0.98 29.41 -5.78
CA ALA A 80 -0.03 30.33 -5.27
C ALA A 80 0.62 31.67 -4.94
N HIS A 81 -0.09 32.73 -5.30
CA HIS A 81 0.26 34.07 -4.88
C HIS A 81 -0.47 34.35 -3.57
N SER A 82 0.21 34.17 -2.43
CA SER A 82 -0.20 34.66 -1.10
C SER A 82 -1.45 34.04 -0.44
N ALA A 83 -1.90 32.85 -0.81
CA ALA A 83 -3.01 32.18 -0.12
C ALA A 83 -2.57 31.62 1.26
N PRO A 84 -3.31 31.91 2.36
CA PRO A 84 -3.10 31.22 3.63
C PRO A 84 -3.21 29.69 3.49
N PRO A 85 -2.45 28.91 4.28
CA PRO A 85 -2.60 27.46 4.32
C PRO A 85 -4.06 27.05 4.56
N GLY A 86 -4.61 26.21 3.69
CA GLY A 86 -5.97 25.71 3.80
C GLY A 86 -7.06 26.55 3.12
N THR A 87 -6.71 27.62 2.41
CA THR A 87 -7.69 28.48 1.69
C THR A 87 -7.57 28.40 0.17
N SER A 88 -7.19 27.25 -0.39
CA SER A 88 -7.16 27.10 -1.86
C SER A 88 -8.59 27.16 -2.41
N GLU A 89 -8.84 28.13 -3.30
CA GLU A 89 -10.14 28.27 -3.98
C GLU A 89 -10.28 27.32 -5.18
N THR A 90 -9.15 26.76 -5.65
CA THR A 90 -9.07 26.06 -6.94
C THR A 90 -8.69 24.59 -6.84
N CYS A 91 -8.00 24.16 -5.78
CA CYS A 91 -7.66 22.76 -5.52
C CYS A 91 -8.30 22.25 -4.22
N VAL A 92 -8.82 21.03 -4.26
CA VAL A 92 -9.11 20.24 -3.05
C VAL A 92 -8.37 18.91 -3.11
N ILE A 93 -7.78 18.49 -1.99
CA ILE A 93 -7.26 17.12 -1.85
C ILE A 93 -8.44 16.20 -1.59
N ILE A 94 -8.66 15.25 -2.49
CA ILE A 94 -9.78 14.31 -2.40
C ILE A 94 -9.33 12.92 -1.96
N GLY A 95 -8.03 12.61 -1.98
CA GLY A 95 -7.60 11.25 -1.68
C GLY A 95 -6.12 10.98 -1.87
N ARG A 96 -5.81 9.70 -2.00
CA ARG A 96 -4.45 9.17 -2.11
C ARG A 96 -4.34 8.20 -3.27
N LEU A 97 -3.30 8.37 -4.07
CA LEU A 97 -2.86 7.41 -5.06
C LEU A 97 -1.72 6.60 -4.47
N VAL A 98 -1.81 5.28 -4.53
CA VAL A 98 -0.73 4.35 -4.23
C VAL A 98 -0.35 3.63 -5.52
N THR A 99 0.91 3.69 -5.92
CA THR A 99 1.42 2.98 -7.10
C THR A 99 2.64 2.13 -6.77
N THR A 100 2.83 1.06 -7.52
CA THR A 100 4.06 0.28 -7.54
C THR A 100 4.31 -0.20 -8.96
N ALA A 101 5.58 -0.25 -9.37
CA ALA A 101 5.99 -0.80 -10.66
C ALA A 101 6.49 -2.24 -10.55
N ASN A 102 6.95 -2.66 -9.37
CA ASN A 102 7.63 -3.93 -9.14
C ASN A 102 6.97 -4.80 -8.06
N GLY A 103 5.96 -4.25 -7.37
CA GLY A 103 5.25 -4.94 -6.30
C GLY A 103 6.03 -5.03 -5.01
N GLN A 104 7.13 -4.29 -4.88
CA GLN A 104 7.97 -4.28 -3.69
C GLN A 104 8.03 -2.88 -3.07
N THR A 105 8.13 -1.86 -3.91
CA THR A 105 8.20 -0.46 -3.49
C THR A 105 6.91 0.22 -3.90
N PHE A 106 6.16 0.68 -2.91
CA PHE A 106 4.93 1.43 -3.07
C PHE A 106 5.21 2.92 -2.89
N ARG A 107 4.62 3.73 -3.74
CA ARG A 107 4.71 5.20 -3.71
C ARG A 107 3.32 5.74 -3.52
N SER A 108 3.16 6.60 -2.53
CA SER A 108 1.89 7.24 -2.18
C SER A 108 1.95 8.74 -2.33
N GLN A 109 0.94 9.33 -2.97
CA GLN A 109 0.83 10.75 -3.27
C GLN A 109 -0.62 11.22 -3.10
N PRO A 110 -0.83 12.50 -2.75
CA PRO A 110 -2.18 13.07 -2.72
C PRO A 110 -2.77 13.21 -4.13
N ILE A 111 -4.07 12.96 -4.24
CA ILE A 111 -4.87 13.25 -5.43
C ILE A 111 -5.60 14.56 -5.20
N TYR A 112 -5.43 15.49 -6.14
CA TYR A 112 -6.10 16.77 -6.16
C TYR A 112 -7.25 16.76 -7.14
N MET A 113 -8.24 17.60 -6.89
CA MET A 113 -9.35 17.85 -7.78
C MET A 113 -9.51 19.35 -7.98
N SER A 114 -9.59 19.78 -9.24
CA SER A 114 -9.91 21.15 -9.61
C SER A 114 -11.40 21.32 -9.92
N GLY A 115 -11.88 22.57 -9.98
CA GLY A 115 -13.27 22.87 -10.37
C GLY A 115 -14.30 22.54 -9.28
N VAL A 116 -13.85 22.36 -8.03
CA VAL A 116 -14.74 22.12 -6.87
C VAL A 116 -15.31 23.44 -6.39
N THR A 117 -16.39 23.89 -7.03
CA THR A 117 -17.10 25.13 -6.68
C THR A 117 -18.25 24.89 -5.69
N SER A 118 -18.72 25.95 -5.04
CA SER A 118 -19.92 25.88 -4.18
C SER A 118 -21.18 25.42 -4.93
N ALA A 119 -21.30 25.73 -6.23
CA ALA A 119 -22.36 25.21 -7.09
C ALA A 119 -22.22 23.71 -7.33
N PHE A 120 -21.00 23.23 -7.56
CA PHE A 120 -20.71 21.80 -7.72
C PHE A 120 -21.03 21.01 -6.44
N LEU A 121 -20.65 21.52 -5.26
CA LEU A 121 -20.98 20.90 -3.98
C LEU A 121 -22.51 20.78 -3.73
N LYS A 122 -23.31 21.62 -4.38
CA LYS A 122 -24.78 21.63 -4.30
C LYS A 122 -25.46 20.95 -5.49
N SER A 123 -24.70 20.45 -6.46
CA SER A 123 -25.23 19.94 -7.73
C SER A 123 -26.05 18.65 -7.59
N GLY A 124 -25.90 17.93 -6.47
CA GLY A 124 -26.56 16.64 -6.26
C GLY A 124 -26.09 15.55 -7.22
N ILE A 125 -24.96 15.75 -7.90
CA ILE A 125 -24.33 14.73 -8.75
C ILE A 125 -24.03 13.50 -7.88
N GLY A 126 -24.42 12.33 -8.37
CA GLY A 126 -24.15 11.06 -7.69
C GLY A 126 -22.66 10.74 -7.63
N ASP A 127 -22.27 9.92 -6.66
CA ASP A 127 -20.86 9.62 -6.38
C ASP A 127 -20.11 8.93 -7.54
N ASP A 128 -20.82 8.29 -8.46
CA ASP A 128 -20.22 7.66 -9.64
C ASP A 128 -19.74 8.69 -10.68
N ALA A 129 -20.41 9.85 -10.75
CA ALA A 129 -20.12 10.90 -11.72
C ALA A 129 -19.33 12.08 -11.11
N VAL A 130 -19.11 12.07 -9.78
CA VAL A 130 -18.46 13.17 -9.06
C VAL A 130 -17.01 13.39 -9.51
N PHE A 131 -16.33 12.31 -9.91
CA PHE A 131 -14.93 12.34 -10.35
C PHE A 131 -14.78 12.45 -11.88
N THR A 132 -15.87 12.48 -12.64
CA THR A 132 -15.81 12.60 -14.10
C THR A 132 -15.29 13.98 -14.48
N ALA A 133 -14.28 14.00 -15.36
CA ALA A 133 -13.72 15.23 -15.88
C ALA A 133 -14.77 16.06 -16.65
N ASP A 134 -14.73 17.38 -16.47
CA ASP A 134 -15.59 18.34 -17.15
C ASP A 134 -14.76 19.54 -17.59
N VAL A 135 -14.60 19.69 -18.90
CA VAL A 135 -13.78 20.74 -19.50
C VAL A 135 -14.40 22.12 -19.29
N ALA A 136 -15.73 22.24 -19.34
CA ALA A 136 -16.42 23.51 -19.19
C ALA A 136 -16.33 24.02 -17.75
N ALA A 137 -16.38 23.11 -16.77
CA ALA A 137 -16.23 23.42 -15.35
C ALA A 137 -14.77 23.38 -14.86
N ASN A 138 -13.80 23.11 -15.74
CA ASN A 138 -12.40 22.89 -15.37
C ASN A 138 -12.23 21.85 -14.23
N ARG A 139 -13.04 20.78 -14.27
CA ARG A 139 -13.03 19.70 -13.30
C ARG A 139 -12.20 18.54 -13.82
N ARG A 140 -11.19 18.14 -13.04
CA ARG A 140 -10.34 16.99 -13.34
C ARG A 140 -9.60 16.56 -12.08
N LEU A 141 -9.03 15.37 -12.14
CA LEU A 141 -8.13 14.86 -11.13
C LEU A 141 -6.69 15.15 -11.50
N LEU A 142 -5.88 15.52 -10.52
CA LEU A 142 -4.48 15.89 -10.73
C LEU A 142 -3.57 15.20 -9.71
N ILE A 143 -2.35 14.92 -10.15
CA ILE A 143 -1.24 14.50 -9.29
C ILE A 143 -0.13 15.52 -9.43
N ASP A 144 0.38 15.97 -8.30
CA ASP A 144 1.47 16.91 -8.30
C ASP A 144 2.83 16.20 -8.42
N SER A 145 3.44 16.30 -9.60
CA SER A 145 4.75 15.71 -9.89
C SER A 145 5.91 16.38 -9.15
N GLY A 146 5.71 17.57 -8.59
CA GLY A 146 6.71 18.26 -7.77
C GLY A 146 6.69 17.83 -6.29
N VAL A 147 5.66 17.09 -5.85
CA VAL A 147 5.61 16.55 -4.48
C VAL A 147 6.33 15.22 -4.44
N GLN A 148 7.30 15.10 -3.52
CA GLN A 148 8.00 13.85 -3.29
C GLN A 148 7.02 12.77 -2.80
N PRO A 149 6.89 11.63 -3.50
CA PRO A 149 6.03 10.54 -3.07
C PRO A 149 6.52 9.96 -1.75
N GLN A 150 5.59 9.70 -0.83
CA GLN A 150 5.87 8.90 0.35
C GLN A 150 6.09 7.45 -0.09
N THR A 151 7.28 6.94 0.17
CA THR A 151 7.68 5.59 -0.26
C THR A 151 7.55 4.62 0.90
N TYR A 152 6.91 3.49 0.64
CA TYR A 152 6.85 2.33 1.51
C TYR A 152 7.49 1.14 0.80
N GLN A 153 8.38 0.45 1.48
CA GLN A 153 9.02 -0.76 0.94
C GLN A 153 8.52 -1.95 1.75
N LEU A 154 8.10 -3.00 1.05
CA LEU A 154 7.77 -4.27 1.68
C LEU A 154 9.01 -4.82 2.42
N ASP A 155 8.79 -5.18 3.68
CA ASP A 155 9.85 -5.68 4.54
C ASP A 155 10.35 -7.06 4.10
N TRP A 156 11.55 -7.41 4.55
CA TRP A 156 12.11 -8.75 4.40
C TRP A 156 12.26 -9.26 2.95
N GLY A 157 12.26 -8.35 1.98
CA GLY A 157 12.47 -8.67 0.58
C GLY A 157 11.30 -9.42 -0.07
N VAL A 158 10.12 -9.41 0.56
CA VAL A 158 8.90 -9.93 -0.06
C VAL A 158 8.39 -8.97 -1.12
N ARG A 159 7.48 -9.45 -1.96
CA ARG A 159 6.86 -8.67 -3.03
C ARG A 159 5.42 -9.14 -3.23
N THR A 160 4.58 -8.34 -3.87
CA THR A 160 3.29 -8.83 -4.34
C THR A 160 3.50 -9.95 -5.37
N GLN A 161 2.57 -10.89 -5.43
CA GLN A 161 2.59 -11.98 -6.40
C GLN A 161 2.50 -11.39 -7.81
N PRO A 162 3.50 -11.64 -8.67
CA PRO A 162 3.49 -11.12 -10.04
C PRO A 162 2.33 -11.74 -10.82
N PRO A 163 1.73 -10.98 -11.77
CA PRO A 163 0.76 -11.56 -12.68
C PRO A 163 1.43 -12.61 -13.58
N ALA A 164 0.63 -13.51 -14.17
CA ALA A 164 1.13 -14.52 -15.11
C ALA A 164 1.85 -13.89 -16.32
N THR A 165 1.42 -12.69 -16.72
CA THR A 165 2.01 -11.90 -17.80
C THR A 165 2.00 -10.42 -17.43
N GLY A 166 3.09 -9.71 -17.73
CA GLY A 166 3.23 -8.27 -17.53
C GLY A 166 3.98 -7.90 -16.25
N ASP A 167 4.08 -6.60 -16.00
CA ASP A 167 4.78 -6.06 -14.83
C ASP A 167 3.97 -6.32 -13.55
N ASN A 168 4.68 -6.52 -12.44
CA ASN A 168 4.10 -6.63 -11.10
C ASN A 168 3.71 -5.25 -10.55
N ALA A 169 2.88 -4.55 -11.32
CA ALA A 169 2.52 -3.18 -11.06
C ALA A 169 1.09 -3.07 -10.55
N TRP A 170 0.88 -2.16 -9.61
CA TRP A 170 -0.43 -1.83 -9.07
C TRP A 170 -0.60 -0.33 -8.98
N ALA A 171 -1.83 0.10 -9.19
CA ALA A 171 -2.27 1.43 -8.84
C ALA A 171 -3.61 1.37 -8.12
N ILE A 172 -3.70 2.10 -7.03
CA ILE A 172 -4.84 2.12 -6.11
C ILE A 172 -5.15 3.59 -5.86
N ALA A 173 -6.33 4.05 -6.24
CA ALA A 173 -6.83 5.37 -5.89
C ALA A 173 -7.87 5.19 -4.78
N ILE A 174 -7.60 5.77 -3.62
CA ILE A 174 -8.54 5.88 -2.50
C ILE A 174 -9.01 7.32 -2.52
N VAL A 175 -10.24 7.56 -2.96
CA VAL A 175 -10.78 8.90 -3.15
C VAL A 175 -12.07 9.09 -2.37
N ARG A 176 -12.22 10.27 -1.79
CA ARG A 176 -13.39 10.69 -1.03
C ARG A 176 -14.20 11.68 -1.86
N SER A 177 -15.49 11.40 -2.01
CA SER A 177 -16.42 12.29 -2.69
C SER A 177 -16.48 13.64 -1.95
N PRO A 178 -16.23 14.78 -2.62
CA PRO A 178 -16.36 16.09 -1.99
C PRO A 178 -17.82 16.46 -1.70
N ILE A 179 -18.80 15.77 -2.31
CA ILE A 179 -20.23 16.04 -2.14
C ILE A 179 -20.81 15.20 -1.00
N SER A 180 -20.65 13.87 -1.06
CA SER A 180 -21.25 12.95 -0.08
C SER A 180 -20.30 12.59 1.08
N GLY A 181 -18.99 12.74 0.88
CA GLY A 181 -17.97 12.29 1.83
C GLY A 181 -17.72 10.77 1.81
N VAL A 182 -18.39 10.01 0.95
CA VAL A 182 -18.18 8.56 0.76
C VAL A 182 -16.80 8.30 0.15
N ILE A 183 -16.14 7.22 0.60
CA ILE A 183 -14.84 6.79 0.08
C ILE A 183 -15.05 5.67 -0.94
N HIS A 184 -14.41 5.83 -2.09
CA HIS A 184 -14.33 4.82 -3.14
C HIS A 184 -12.89 4.44 -3.36
N THR A 185 -12.68 3.16 -3.63
CA THR A 185 -11.37 2.61 -3.93
C THR A 185 -11.38 1.98 -5.31
N TYR A 186 -10.47 2.46 -6.14
CA TYR A 186 -10.29 2.01 -7.51
C TYR A 186 -8.94 1.32 -7.62
N THR A 187 -8.91 0.16 -8.27
CA THR A 187 -7.67 -0.61 -8.43
C THR A 187 -7.44 -1.04 -9.86
N MET A 188 -6.17 -1.02 -10.28
CA MET A 188 -5.74 -1.55 -11.57
C MET A 188 -4.32 -2.10 -11.49
N ARG A 189 -3.99 -3.05 -12.37
CA ARG A 189 -2.64 -3.61 -12.47
C ARG A 189 -1.88 -3.01 -13.64
N ARG A 190 -1.30 -1.81 -13.46
CA ARG A 190 -0.45 -1.13 -14.46
C ARG A 190 0.60 -0.23 -13.78
N ALA A 191 1.76 -0.09 -14.42
CA ALA A 191 2.88 0.72 -13.92
C ALA A 191 2.71 2.22 -14.18
N SER A 192 2.13 2.57 -15.33
CA SER A 192 1.80 3.96 -15.69
C SER A 192 0.30 4.14 -15.66
N VAL A 193 -0.16 5.20 -15.00
CA VAL A 193 -1.58 5.44 -14.73
C VAL A 193 -1.96 6.87 -15.01
N VAL A 194 -3.00 7.02 -15.82
CA VAL A 194 -3.76 8.26 -15.97
C VAL A 194 -4.94 8.17 -15.01
N LEU A 195 -5.12 9.17 -14.14
CA LEU A 195 -6.17 9.13 -13.10
C LEU A 195 -7.57 8.92 -13.68
N ASP A 196 -7.89 9.56 -14.80
CA ASP A 196 -9.19 9.41 -15.48
C ASP A 196 -9.45 7.99 -15.99
N GLN A 197 -8.41 7.18 -16.18
CA GLN A 197 -8.55 5.76 -16.53
C GLN A 197 -8.61 4.84 -15.31
N LEU A 198 -8.07 5.30 -14.17
CA LEU A 198 -8.13 4.57 -12.90
C LEU A 198 -9.47 4.79 -12.20
N VAL A 199 -9.91 6.04 -12.11
CA VAL A 199 -11.12 6.44 -11.38
C VAL A 199 -12.35 6.30 -12.29
N VAL A 200 -12.67 5.05 -12.60
CA VAL A 200 -13.84 4.64 -13.40
C VAL A 200 -14.52 3.44 -12.77
N ASP A 201 -15.83 3.31 -12.95
CA ASP A 201 -16.63 2.27 -12.29
C ASP A 201 -16.16 0.85 -12.56
N SER A 202 -15.51 0.57 -13.70
CA SER A 202 -14.96 -0.75 -14.00
C SER A 202 -13.85 -1.18 -13.03
N ASN A 203 -13.15 -0.22 -12.42
CA ASN A 203 -12.02 -0.48 -11.52
C ASN A 203 -12.44 -0.49 -10.04
N ARG A 204 -13.73 -0.30 -9.74
CA ARG A 204 -14.35 -0.31 -8.40
C ARG A 204 -15.12 -1.61 -8.11
N ARG A 205 -15.22 -2.53 -9.07
CA ARG A 205 -16.31 -3.53 -9.08
C ARG A 205 -16.19 -4.63 -8.04
N ASP A 206 -14.98 -5.00 -7.63
CA ASP A 206 -14.71 -6.18 -6.82
C ASP A 206 -13.68 -5.90 -5.72
N ASP A 207 -13.62 -6.80 -4.73
CA ASP A 207 -12.58 -6.79 -3.69
C ASP A 207 -11.20 -6.95 -4.33
N SER A 208 -10.27 -6.06 -3.96
CA SER A 208 -8.91 -6.09 -4.49
C SER A 208 -8.02 -6.95 -3.61
N VAL A 209 -7.65 -8.14 -4.10
CA VAL A 209 -6.75 -9.06 -3.40
C VAL A 209 -5.31 -8.88 -3.91
N MET A 210 -4.42 -8.44 -3.02
CA MET A 210 -2.98 -8.32 -3.26
C MET A 210 -2.25 -9.42 -2.49
N CYS A 211 -1.96 -10.52 -3.17
CA CYS A 211 -1.19 -11.63 -2.62
C CYS A 211 0.28 -11.25 -2.47
N ILE A 212 0.92 -11.68 -1.38
CA ILE A 212 2.33 -11.41 -1.08
C ILE A 212 3.12 -12.69 -1.22
N ASP A 213 4.06 -12.72 -2.14
CA ASP A 213 4.95 -13.86 -2.40
C ASP A 213 6.01 -13.95 -1.27
N PRO A 214 6.07 -15.06 -0.50
CA PRO A 214 7.11 -15.25 0.50
C PRO A 214 8.48 -15.36 -0.19
N SER A 215 9.47 -14.63 0.28
CA SER A 215 10.82 -14.73 -0.28
C SER A 215 11.46 -16.08 0.06
N GLY A 216 11.85 -16.86 -0.96
CA GLY A 216 12.63 -18.10 -0.79
C GLY A 216 11.82 -19.39 -0.60
N TRP A 217 12.41 -20.38 0.10
CA TRP A 217 11.84 -21.73 0.30
C TRP A 217 10.96 -21.79 1.57
N LEU A 218 10.03 -20.84 1.73
CA LEU A 218 9.01 -20.97 2.77
C LEU A 218 7.83 -21.75 2.19
N ALA A 219 7.72 -23.02 2.56
CA ALA A 219 6.53 -23.82 2.28
C ALA A 219 5.43 -23.41 3.27
N GLY A 220 4.44 -22.66 2.80
CA GLY A 220 3.35 -22.14 3.64
C GLY A 220 2.21 -21.56 2.82
N GLN A 221 1.13 -21.17 3.51
CA GLN A 221 0.00 -20.48 2.87
C GLN A 221 0.42 -19.07 2.46
N VAL A 222 0.10 -18.71 1.22
CA VAL A 222 0.27 -17.34 0.72
C VAL A 222 -0.80 -16.47 1.37
N LEU A 223 -0.35 -15.42 2.04
CA LEU A 223 -1.18 -14.36 2.61
C LEU A 223 -1.32 -13.23 1.59
N GLY A 224 -2.50 -12.62 1.58
CA GLY A 224 -2.80 -11.43 0.81
C GLY A 224 -3.43 -10.36 1.67
N VAL A 225 -3.30 -9.12 1.21
CA VAL A 225 -4.05 -7.97 1.72
C VAL A 225 -5.25 -7.77 0.82
N VAL A 226 -6.44 -7.87 1.40
CA VAL A 226 -7.72 -7.65 0.73
C VAL A 226 -8.21 -6.26 1.05
N ILE A 227 -8.53 -5.49 0.02
CA ILE A 227 -9.25 -4.24 0.14
C ILE A 227 -10.69 -4.52 -0.27
N ALA A 228 -11.62 -4.42 0.68
CA ALA A 228 -13.04 -4.57 0.38
C ALA A 228 -13.51 -3.51 -0.61
N LYS A 229 -14.42 -3.91 -1.50
CA LYS A 229 -15.14 -2.99 -2.36
C LYS A 229 -15.79 -1.88 -1.54
N ASP A 230 -15.62 -0.64 -1.99
CA ASP A 230 -16.20 0.55 -1.36
C ASP A 230 -15.92 0.60 0.15
N ALA A 231 -14.72 0.17 0.56
CA ALA A 231 -14.29 0.24 1.95
C ALA A 231 -14.45 1.68 2.48
N PRO A 232 -15.27 1.90 3.52
CA PRO A 232 -15.54 3.24 4.04
C PRO A 232 -14.36 3.83 4.82
N GLY A 233 -13.29 3.05 5.02
CA GLY A 233 -12.11 3.42 5.77
C GLY A 233 -11.15 2.25 5.96
N ALA A 234 -10.17 2.46 6.84
CA ALA A 234 -9.09 1.50 7.12
C ALA A 234 -9.57 0.10 7.52
N SER A 235 -10.73 -0.02 8.19
CA SER A 235 -11.28 -1.32 8.60
C SER A 235 -11.66 -2.24 7.44
N GLY A 236 -11.82 -1.70 6.23
CA GLY A 236 -12.06 -2.50 5.02
C GLY A 236 -10.80 -3.16 4.45
N VAL A 237 -9.63 -2.95 5.06
CA VAL A 237 -8.37 -3.57 4.67
C VAL A 237 -8.05 -4.69 5.66
N VAL A 238 -8.00 -5.93 5.18
CA VAL A 238 -7.80 -7.12 6.02
C VAL A 238 -6.80 -8.07 5.40
N THR A 239 -6.07 -8.79 6.26
CA THR A 239 -5.18 -9.87 5.83
C THR A 239 -5.96 -11.17 5.74
N ARG A 240 -5.85 -11.88 4.61
CA ARG A 240 -6.52 -13.18 4.39
C ARG A 240 -5.63 -14.10 3.56
N THR A 241 -5.86 -15.40 3.68
CA THR A 241 -5.24 -16.44 2.83
C THR A 241 -6.08 -16.73 1.58
N GLU A 242 -7.38 -16.43 1.63
CA GLU A 242 -8.32 -16.69 0.53
C GLU A 242 -8.02 -15.79 -0.68
N GLY A 243 -8.09 -16.37 -1.89
CA GLY A 243 -7.84 -15.65 -3.14
C GLY A 243 -6.36 -15.62 -3.56
N CYS A 244 -5.46 -16.16 -2.75
CA CYS A 244 -4.04 -16.32 -3.07
C CYS A 244 -3.69 -17.80 -3.28
N ASN A 245 -3.55 -18.19 -4.55
CA ASN A 245 -3.18 -19.53 -4.99
C ASN A 245 -1.89 -19.49 -5.82
#